data_AF-A0A846N0W2-F1
#
_entry.id   AF-A0A846N0W2-F1
#
_cell.length_a   1.000
_cell.length_b   1.000
_cell.length_c   1.000
_cell.angle_alpha   90.00
_cell.angle_beta   90.00
_cell.angle_gamma   90.00
#
_symmetry.space_group_name_H-M   'P 1'
#
loop_
_entity.id
_entity.type
_entity.pdbx_description
1 polymer ?
#
loop_
_entity_poly.entity_id
_entity_poly.type
_entity_poly.pdbx_seq_one_letter_code
_entity_poly.pdbx_strand_id
1 'polypeptide(L)'
;MPYSPYNYAISALGLGAAIAVGPIVERLAGTTSWRLRAYISSACVLAMAWGYSSAAPYLILESWVLAFALVILASTDLLVLRLPNAVTLPLLAAGIAMSLLDLPPSLADRIIGGCIGYLTIAMIAHIHRKLSGREGIGLGDAKLLAAAGAWLGWTGLPSVVLLASVGGLIWAAVRFLLDRNTLSAPIPFGVPLTAAFWLVWLYGPLNIS
;
A
#
# COMPACT_ATOMS: atom_id res chain seq x y z
N MET A 1 8.51 -7.17 -30.08
CA MET A 1 7.29 -6.47 -30.56
C MET A 1 7.65 -4.99 -30.69
N PRO A 2 7.35 -4.31 -31.81
CA PRO A 2 7.77 -2.93 -32.01
C PRO A 2 7.00 -2.01 -31.05
N TYR A 3 7.75 -1.14 -30.37
CA TYR A 3 7.24 -0.21 -29.37
C TYR A 3 6.32 0.83 -30.01
N SER A 4 5.05 0.82 -29.61
CA SER A 4 4.06 1.79 -30.07
C SER A 4 4.33 3.17 -29.45
N PRO A 5 4.22 4.28 -30.20
CA PRO A 5 4.52 5.64 -29.72
C PRO A 5 3.76 6.05 -28.44
N TYR A 6 2.61 5.42 -28.17
CA TYR A 6 1.84 5.62 -26.94
C TYR A 6 2.61 5.25 -25.66
N ASN A 7 3.53 4.27 -25.70
CA ASN A 7 4.28 3.84 -24.52
C ASN A 7 5.26 4.91 -24.02
N TYR A 8 5.79 5.76 -24.91
CA TYR A 8 6.69 6.86 -24.54
C TYR A 8 5.94 8.01 -23.88
N ALA A 9 4.75 8.35 -24.37
CA ALA A 9 3.91 9.40 -23.78
C ALA A 9 3.42 8.99 -22.37
N ILE A 10 3.02 7.74 -22.22
CA ILE A 10 2.57 7.18 -20.94
C ILE A 10 3.74 7.15 -19.94
N SER A 11 4.93 6.66 -20.33
CA SER A 11 6.11 6.67 -19.43
C SER A 11 6.60 8.06 -19.03
N ALA A 12 6.54 9.04 -19.93
CA ALA A 12 6.90 10.43 -19.61
C ALA A 12 5.93 11.07 -18.59
N LEU A 13 4.62 10.82 -18.73
CA LEU A 13 3.62 11.26 -17.75
C LEU A 13 3.82 10.61 -16.38
N GLY A 14 4.16 9.32 -16.36
CA GLY A 14 4.48 8.60 -15.13
C GLY A 14 5.69 9.17 -14.39
N LEU A 15 6.78 9.50 -15.11
CA LEU A 15 7.97 10.14 -14.53
C LEU A 15 7.65 11.51 -13.92
N GLY A 16 6.84 12.32 -14.62
CA GLY A 16 6.38 13.62 -14.09
C GLY A 16 5.56 13.47 -12.79
N ALA A 17 4.66 12.48 -12.75
CA ALA A 17 3.87 12.19 -11.55
C ALA A 17 4.72 11.69 -10.38
N ALA A 18 5.79 10.91 -10.62
CA ALA A 18 6.70 10.44 -9.57
C ALA A 18 7.41 11.59 -8.84
N ILE A 19 7.75 12.67 -9.55
CA ILE A 19 8.38 13.86 -8.97
C ILE A 19 7.39 14.61 -8.05
N ALA A 20 6.08 14.54 -8.33
CA ALA A 20 5.06 15.19 -7.53
C ALA A 20 4.78 14.46 -6.19
N VAL A 21 5.20 13.19 -6.05
CA VAL A 21 4.99 12.38 -4.83
C VAL A 21 5.69 12.99 -3.62
N GLY A 22 6.95 13.43 -3.76
CA GLY A 22 7.72 14.02 -2.66
C GLY A 22 7.04 15.23 -2.01
N PRO A 23 6.66 16.27 -2.77
CA PRO A 23 5.90 17.41 -2.26
C PRO A 23 4.56 17.04 -1.62
N ILE A 24 3.86 16.01 -2.11
CA ILE A 24 2.59 15.56 -1.52
C ILE A 24 2.85 14.95 -0.13
N VAL A 25 3.84 14.08 0.00
CA VAL A 25 4.18 13.46 1.30
C VAL A 25 4.59 14.51 2.30
N GLU A 26 5.39 15.51 1.91
CA GLU A 26 5.77 16.60 2.81
C GLU A 26 4.57 17.37 3.36
N ARG A 27 3.59 17.68 2.51
CA ARG A 27 2.34 18.34 2.92
C ARG A 27 1.55 17.48 3.91
N LEU A 28 1.49 16.17 3.69
CA LEU A 28 0.74 15.23 4.52
C LEU A 28 1.46 14.94 5.86
N ALA A 29 2.79 14.88 5.85
CA ALA A 29 3.63 14.61 7.01
C ALA A 29 3.96 15.87 7.82
N GLY A 30 3.72 17.07 7.28
CA GLY A 30 4.10 18.33 7.93
C GLY A 30 5.63 18.50 8.07
N THR A 31 6.39 17.92 7.13
CA THR A 31 7.87 17.98 7.12
C THR A 31 8.36 18.64 5.84
N THR A 32 9.58 19.16 5.82
CA THR A 32 10.16 19.72 4.59
C THR A 32 11.65 19.40 4.53
N SER A 33 12.04 18.56 3.56
CA SER A 33 13.42 18.16 3.35
C SER A 33 13.65 17.71 1.92
N TRP A 34 14.58 18.37 1.22
CA TRP A 34 14.91 18.03 -0.17
C TRP A 34 15.46 16.59 -0.30
N ARG A 35 16.19 16.10 0.71
CA ARG A 35 16.69 14.71 0.73
C ARG A 35 15.55 13.72 0.79
N LEU A 36 14.56 14.00 1.63
CA LEU A 36 13.35 13.18 1.75
C LEU A 36 12.58 13.13 0.43
N ARG A 37 12.41 14.27 -0.26
CA ARG A 37 11.79 14.28 -1.60
C ARG A 37 12.55 13.41 -2.60
N ALA A 38 13.88 13.49 -2.59
CA ALA A 38 14.72 12.69 -3.48
C ALA A 38 14.57 11.19 -3.22
N TYR A 39 14.54 10.77 -1.94
CA TYR A 39 14.33 9.37 -1.58
C TYR A 39 12.93 8.88 -1.98
N ILE A 40 11.89 9.65 -1.68
CA ILE A 40 10.50 9.30 -2.01
C ILE A 40 10.29 9.20 -3.52
N SER A 41 10.80 10.18 -4.27
CA SER A 41 10.66 10.21 -5.74
C SER A 41 11.43 9.03 -6.37
N SER A 42 12.64 8.74 -5.88
CA SER A 42 13.41 7.57 -6.32
C SER A 42 12.69 6.25 -6.03
N ALA A 43 12.15 6.08 -4.82
CA ALA A 43 11.38 4.89 -4.45
C ALA A 43 10.15 4.71 -5.35
N CYS A 44 9.47 5.81 -5.68
CA CYS A 44 8.35 5.81 -6.60
C CYS A 44 8.73 5.36 -8.01
N VAL A 45 9.80 5.95 -8.58
CA VAL A 45 10.29 5.55 -9.91
C VAL A 45 10.68 4.08 -9.94
N LEU A 46 11.32 3.57 -8.88
CA LEU A 46 11.69 2.15 -8.77
C LEU A 46 10.45 1.25 -8.71
N ALA A 47 9.44 1.60 -7.92
CA ALA A 47 8.19 0.85 -7.85
C ALA A 47 7.48 0.81 -9.22
N MET A 48 7.44 1.93 -9.93
CA MET A 48 6.88 2.00 -11.27
C MET A 48 7.65 1.17 -12.30
N ALA A 49 8.99 1.24 -12.28
CA ALA A 49 9.85 0.47 -13.17
C ALA A 49 9.67 -1.03 -12.93
N TRP A 50 9.55 -1.42 -11.66
CA TRP A 50 9.26 -2.80 -11.30
C TRP A 50 7.87 -3.22 -11.81
N GLY A 51 6.83 -2.43 -11.56
CA GLY A 51 5.49 -2.69 -12.07
C GLY A 51 5.45 -2.81 -13.59
N TYR A 52 6.15 -1.93 -14.31
CA TYR A 52 6.28 -1.99 -15.77
C TYR A 52 6.96 -3.29 -16.25
N SER A 53 7.95 -3.79 -15.51
CA SER A 53 8.68 -5.01 -15.87
C SER A 53 7.94 -6.31 -15.56
N SER A 54 7.06 -6.29 -14.55
CA SER A 54 6.46 -7.50 -13.97
C SER A 54 4.96 -7.62 -14.22
N ALA A 55 4.25 -6.51 -14.45
CA ALA A 55 2.81 -6.52 -14.71
C ALA A 55 2.49 -6.92 -16.15
N ALA A 56 1.30 -7.49 -16.35
CA ALA A 56 0.77 -7.70 -17.68
C ALA A 56 0.61 -6.34 -18.42
N PRO A 57 0.80 -6.28 -19.75
CA PRO A 57 0.81 -5.00 -20.49
C PRO A 57 -0.46 -4.15 -20.32
N TYR A 58 -1.61 -4.77 -20.08
CA TYR A 58 -2.88 -4.09 -19.88
C TYR A 58 -3.11 -3.60 -18.43
N LEU A 59 -2.21 -3.90 -17.48
CA LEU A 59 -2.28 -3.48 -16.07
C LEU A 59 -1.25 -2.39 -15.71
N ILE A 60 -0.53 -1.84 -16.70
CA ILE A 60 0.59 -0.92 -16.44
C ILE A 60 0.09 0.37 -15.79
N LEU A 61 -1.02 0.93 -16.25
CA LEU A 61 -1.55 2.20 -15.76
C LEU A 61 -2.03 2.06 -14.30
N GLU A 62 -2.75 0.98 -14.03
CA GLU A 62 -3.27 0.54 -12.74
C GLU A 62 -2.12 0.36 -11.75
N SER A 63 -1.07 -0.31 -12.19
CA SER A 63 0.15 -0.56 -11.39
C SER A 63 0.84 0.75 -11.02
N TRP A 64 0.84 1.76 -11.89
CA TRP A 64 1.40 3.06 -11.55
C TRP A 64 0.56 3.84 -10.57
N VAL A 65 -0.76 3.90 -10.77
CA VAL A 65 -1.68 4.54 -9.82
C VAL A 65 -1.53 3.92 -8.44
N LEU A 66 -1.46 2.59 -8.38
CA LEU A 66 -1.23 1.86 -7.14
C LEU A 66 0.16 2.17 -6.56
N ALA A 67 1.23 2.13 -7.35
CA ALA A 67 2.59 2.45 -6.90
C ALA A 67 2.69 3.87 -6.30
N PHE A 68 2.08 4.87 -6.95
CA PHE A 68 2.04 6.24 -6.43
C PHE A 68 1.36 6.29 -5.06
N ALA A 69 0.17 5.71 -4.94
CA ALA A 69 -0.58 5.72 -3.69
C ALA A 69 0.18 4.99 -2.57
N LEU A 70 0.72 3.80 -2.84
CA LEU A 70 1.43 3.00 -1.85
C LEU A 70 2.72 3.68 -1.37
N VAL A 71 3.48 4.33 -2.26
CA VAL A 71 4.68 5.08 -1.84
C VAL A 71 4.32 6.30 -1.00
N ILE A 72 3.24 7.03 -1.32
CA ILE A 72 2.76 8.13 -0.46
C ILE A 72 2.39 7.61 0.93
N LEU A 73 1.62 6.51 0.99
CA LEU A 73 1.17 5.91 2.24
C LEU A 73 2.33 5.39 3.08
N ALA A 74 3.25 4.62 2.49
CA ALA A 74 4.43 4.08 3.17
C ALA A 74 5.32 5.20 3.72
N SER A 75 5.56 6.24 2.91
CA SER A 75 6.40 7.37 3.32
C SER A 75 5.75 8.18 4.44
N THR A 76 4.43 8.40 4.38
CA THR A 76 3.71 9.13 5.44
C THR A 76 3.67 8.30 6.73
N ASP A 77 3.48 6.99 6.63
CA ASP A 77 3.50 6.08 7.78
C ASP A 77 4.87 6.05 8.48
N LEU A 78 5.97 6.02 7.72
CA LEU A 78 7.33 6.10 8.28
C LEU A 78 7.61 7.39 9.04
N LEU A 79 7.05 8.52 8.58
CA LEU A 79 7.35 9.84 9.12
C LEU A 79 6.49 10.19 10.33
N VAL A 80 5.19 9.89 10.28
CA VAL A 80 4.22 10.35 11.27
C VAL A 80 3.29 9.26 11.81
N LEU A 81 3.49 7.99 11.43
CA LEU A 81 2.71 6.83 11.90
C LEU A 81 1.20 6.98 11.67
N ARG A 82 0.83 7.59 10.55
CA ARG A 82 -0.57 7.83 10.16
C ARG A 82 -0.76 7.64 8.67
N LEU A 83 -1.83 6.93 8.32
CA LEU A 83 -2.28 6.76 6.94
C LEU A 83 -3.36 7.81 6.59
N PRO A 84 -3.07 8.76 5.68
CA PRO A 84 -3.97 9.86 5.37
C PRO A 84 -5.21 9.38 4.61
N ASN A 85 -6.40 9.76 5.11
CA ASN A 85 -7.69 9.46 4.47
C ASN A 85 -7.77 10.01 3.04
N ALA A 86 -7.08 11.13 2.78
CA ALA A 86 -6.99 11.76 1.47
C ALA A 86 -6.33 10.86 0.40
N VAL A 87 -5.65 9.78 0.81
CA VAL A 87 -5.04 8.81 -0.11
C VAL A 87 -5.69 7.44 0.02
N THR A 88 -5.98 6.98 1.23
CA THR A 88 -6.58 5.65 1.44
C THR A 88 -8.01 5.54 0.89
N LEU A 89 -8.85 6.56 1.04
CA LEU A 89 -10.23 6.51 0.54
C LEU A 89 -10.30 6.59 -0.99
N PRO A 90 -9.57 7.50 -1.67
CA PRO A 90 -9.49 7.46 -3.12
C PRO A 90 -8.91 6.15 -3.65
N LEU A 91 -7.94 5.54 -2.95
CA LEU A 91 -7.39 4.25 -3.34
C LEU A 91 -8.44 3.14 -3.25
N LEU A 92 -9.23 3.08 -2.17
CA LEU A 92 -10.36 2.15 -2.04
C LEU A 92 -11.37 2.35 -3.17
N ALA A 93 -11.77 3.60 -3.42
CA ALA A 93 -12.73 3.94 -4.47
C ALA A 93 -12.21 3.58 -5.86
N ALA A 94 -10.93 3.84 -6.14
CA ALA A 94 -10.27 3.47 -7.38
C ALA A 94 -10.32 1.96 -7.60
N GLY A 95 -10.03 1.16 -6.55
CA GLY A 95 -10.11 -0.30 -6.61
C GLY A 95 -11.50 -0.80 -6.97
N ILE A 96 -12.55 -0.22 -6.38
CA ILE A 96 -13.94 -0.56 -6.74
C ILE A 96 -14.23 -0.12 -8.18
N ALA A 97 -13.82 1.09 -8.57
CA ALA A 97 -14.06 1.64 -9.90
C ALA A 97 -13.41 0.85 -11.04
N MET A 98 -12.37 0.05 -10.76
CA MET A 98 -11.82 -0.87 -11.77
C MET A 98 -12.82 -1.92 -12.25
N SER A 99 -13.89 -2.20 -11.49
CA SER A 99 -14.97 -3.07 -11.97
C SER A 99 -15.70 -2.48 -13.17
N LEU A 100 -15.65 -1.16 -13.37
CA LEU A 100 -16.23 -0.48 -14.53
C LEU A 100 -15.44 -0.76 -15.82
N LEU A 101 -14.23 -1.31 -15.69
CA LEU A 101 -13.37 -1.71 -16.80
C LEU A 101 -13.49 -3.21 -17.11
N ASP A 102 -14.43 -3.92 -16.45
CA ASP A 102 -14.60 -5.38 -16.51
C ASP A 102 -13.30 -6.17 -16.22
N LEU A 103 -12.39 -5.56 -15.47
CA LEU A 103 -11.13 -6.18 -15.05
C LEU A 103 -11.37 -7.06 -13.81
N PRO A 104 -10.80 -8.28 -13.78
CA PRO A 104 -10.85 -9.10 -12.57
C PRO A 104 -10.16 -8.38 -11.39
N PRO A 105 -10.58 -8.62 -10.14
CA PRO A 105 -11.70 -9.49 -9.71
C PRO A 105 -13.09 -8.84 -9.89
N SER A 106 -14.16 -9.63 -9.73
CA SER A 106 -15.55 -9.18 -9.91
C SER A 106 -15.94 -8.07 -8.92
N LEU A 107 -16.96 -7.26 -9.25
CA LEU A 107 -17.46 -6.22 -8.33
C LEU A 107 -17.83 -6.81 -6.95
N ALA A 108 -18.48 -7.98 -6.94
CA ALA A 108 -18.83 -8.66 -5.70
C ALA A 108 -17.58 -9.00 -4.87
N ASP A 109 -16.55 -9.58 -5.49
CA ASP A 109 -15.30 -9.92 -4.81
C ASP A 109 -14.56 -8.69 -4.27
N ARG A 110 -14.62 -7.56 -4.99
CA ARG A 110 -14.03 -6.28 -4.56
C ARG A 110 -14.75 -5.70 -3.35
N ILE A 111 -16.09 -5.72 -3.35
CA ILE A 111 -16.89 -5.26 -2.21
C ILE A 111 -16.67 -6.17 -1.00
N ILE A 112 -16.75 -7.49 -1.20
CA ILE A 112 -16.52 -8.49 -0.15
C ILE A 112 -15.10 -8.32 0.40
N GLY A 113 -14.10 -8.20 -0.47
CA GLY A 113 -12.71 -7.93 -0.07
C GLY A 113 -12.58 -6.64 0.73
N GLY A 114 -13.17 -5.53 0.28
CA GLY A 114 -13.14 -4.27 1.01
C GLY A 114 -13.76 -4.37 2.41
N CYS A 115 -14.93 -5.02 2.51
CA CYS A 115 -15.62 -5.25 3.77
C CYS A 115 -14.81 -6.16 4.71
N ILE A 116 -14.34 -7.31 4.22
CA ILE A 116 -13.53 -8.25 5.02
C ILE A 116 -12.25 -7.57 5.48
N GLY A 117 -11.53 -6.91 4.59
CA GLY A 117 -10.27 -6.22 4.93
C GLY A 117 -10.46 -5.18 6.04
N TYR A 118 -11.51 -4.35 5.95
CA TYR A 118 -11.80 -3.39 7.02
C TYR A 118 -12.17 -4.07 8.33
N LEU A 119 -13.11 -5.02 8.27
CA LEU A 119 -13.68 -5.67 9.44
C LEU A 119 -12.65 -6.51 10.19
N THR A 120 -11.71 -7.16 9.51
CA THR A 120 -10.66 -7.97 10.14
C THR A 120 -9.84 -7.12 11.11
N ILE A 121 -9.25 -6.02 10.65
CA ILE A 121 -8.43 -5.16 11.51
C ILE A 121 -9.29 -4.43 12.54
N ALA A 122 -10.49 -3.96 12.15
CA ALA A 122 -11.39 -3.27 13.07
C ALA A 122 -11.86 -4.18 14.23
N MET A 123 -12.09 -5.47 13.95
CA MET A 123 -12.48 -6.44 14.97
C MET A 123 -11.32 -6.75 15.92
N ILE A 124 -10.11 -6.95 15.40
CA ILE A 124 -8.90 -7.14 16.23
C ILE A 124 -8.66 -5.89 17.10
N ALA A 125 -8.82 -4.70 16.52
CA ALA A 125 -8.72 -3.42 17.25
C ALA A 125 -9.75 -3.31 18.37
N HIS A 126 -11.00 -3.72 18.09
CA HIS A 126 -12.07 -3.70 19.08
C HIS A 126 -11.81 -4.67 20.24
N ILE A 127 -11.40 -5.91 19.93
CA ILE A 127 -11.07 -6.94 20.93
C ILE A 127 -9.88 -6.48 21.77
N HIS A 128 -8.80 -6.04 21.13
CA HIS A 128 -7.62 -5.53 21.82
C HIS A 128 -7.95 -4.35 22.73
N ARG A 129 -8.78 -3.40 22.28
CA ARG A 129 -9.22 -2.28 23.11
C ARG A 129 -10.01 -2.76 24.34
N LYS A 130 -10.88 -3.76 24.17
CA LYS A 130 -11.69 -4.31 25.27
C LYS A 130 -10.83 -5.05 26.30
N LEU A 131 -9.79 -5.75 25.87
CA LEU A 131 -8.89 -6.52 26.75
C LEU A 131 -7.81 -5.63 27.40
N SER A 132 -7.14 -4.80 26.61
CA SER A 132 -5.99 -4.00 27.06
C SER A 132 -6.40 -2.66 27.70
N GLY A 133 -7.66 -2.25 27.56
CA GLY A 133 -8.17 -0.96 28.04
C GLY A 133 -7.54 0.26 27.34
N ARG A 134 -6.75 0.04 26.28
CA ARG A 134 -6.00 1.07 25.54
C ARG A 134 -6.38 1.03 24.07
N GLU A 135 -6.49 2.20 23.44
CA GLU A 135 -6.61 2.31 21.98
C GLU A 135 -5.28 1.98 21.32
N GLY A 136 -5.03 0.69 21.10
CA GLY A 136 -3.73 0.19 20.65
C GLY A 136 -3.55 0.01 19.13
N ILE A 137 -4.64 -0.10 18.36
CA ILE A 137 -4.56 -0.47 16.93
C ILE A 137 -5.12 0.66 16.06
N GLY A 138 -4.30 1.12 15.11
CA GLY A 138 -4.65 2.18 14.18
C GLY A 138 -5.70 1.74 13.17
N LEU A 139 -6.87 2.39 13.18
CA LEU A 139 -7.90 2.20 12.15
C LEU A 139 -7.46 2.68 10.75
N GLY A 140 -6.28 3.30 10.64
CA GLY A 140 -5.66 3.61 9.35
C GLY A 140 -5.34 2.34 8.56
N ASP A 141 -4.75 1.34 9.22
CA ASP A 141 -4.35 0.07 8.59
C ASP A 141 -5.58 -0.71 8.11
N ALA A 142 -6.69 -0.62 8.84
CA ALA A 142 -7.97 -1.20 8.42
C ALA A 142 -8.45 -0.63 7.07
N LYS A 143 -8.26 0.67 6.83
CA LYS A 143 -8.64 1.31 5.56
C LYS A 143 -7.72 0.91 4.42
N LEU A 144 -6.41 0.77 4.70
CA LEU A 144 -5.46 0.29 3.72
C LEU A 144 -5.74 -1.18 3.35
N LEU A 145 -6.07 -2.03 4.33
CA LEU A 145 -6.44 -3.42 4.06
C LEU A 145 -7.79 -3.52 3.33
N ALA A 146 -8.74 -2.63 3.61
CA ALA A 146 -9.96 -2.49 2.81
C ALA A 146 -9.64 -2.13 1.36
N ALA A 147 -8.75 -1.16 1.14
CA ALA A 147 -8.29 -0.81 -0.20
C ALA A 147 -7.61 -2.03 -0.87
N ALA A 148 -6.76 -2.77 -0.17
CA ALA A 148 -6.17 -4.00 -0.69
C ALA A 148 -7.24 -5.02 -1.14
N GLY A 149 -8.29 -5.20 -0.36
CA GLY A 149 -9.41 -6.07 -0.71
C GLY A 149 -10.21 -5.59 -1.92
N ALA A 150 -10.34 -4.29 -2.13
CA ALA A 150 -11.01 -3.74 -3.32
C ALA A 150 -10.20 -3.89 -4.61
N TRP A 151 -8.87 -3.99 -4.53
CA TRP A 151 -8.01 -4.18 -5.69
C TRP A 151 -7.76 -5.67 -5.99
N LEU A 152 -7.50 -6.46 -4.96
CA LEU A 152 -7.09 -7.86 -5.07
C LEU A 152 -8.25 -8.85 -4.93
N GLY A 153 -9.40 -8.37 -4.44
CA GLY A 153 -10.50 -9.23 -4.01
C GLY A 153 -10.20 -9.89 -2.67
N TRP A 154 -11.18 -10.62 -2.14
CA TRP A 154 -11.07 -11.27 -0.83
C TRP A 154 -10.04 -12.41 -0.81
N THR A 155 -9.78 -13.06 -1.94
CA THR A 155 -8.80 -14.17 -2.05
C THR A 155 -7.35 -13.70 -1.91
N GLY A 156 -7.04 -12.45 -2.24
CA GLY A 156 -5.69 -11.88 -2.07
C GLY A 156 -5.39 -11.42 -0.64
N LEU A 157 -6.42 -11.16 0.18
CA LEU A 157 -6.26 -10.62 1.53
C LEU A 157 -5.40 -11.49 2.47
N PRO A 158 -5.56 -12.84 2.51
CA PRO A 158 -4.74 -13.68 3.38
C PRO A 158 -3.25 -13.55 3.09
N SER A 159 -2.87 -13.50 1.80
CA SER A 159 -1.47 -13.32 1.39
C SER A 159 -0.93 -11.94 1.80
N VAL A 160 -1.74 -10.89 1.66
CA VAL A 160 -1.36 -9.54 2.09
C VAL A 160 -1.11 -9.51 3.60
N VAL A 161 -2.03 -10.04 4.40
CA VAL A 161 -1.90 -10.07 5.86
C VAL A 161 -0.68 -10.90 6.29
N LEU A 162 -0.46 -12.06 5.66
CA LEU A 162 0.69 -12.91 5.95
C LEU A 162 2.01 -12.19 5.68
N LEU A 163 2.18 -11.66 4.46
CA LEU A 163 3.39 -10.96 4.04
C LEU A 163 3.63 -9.70 4.88
N ALA A 164 2.56 -8.94 5.20
CA ALA A 164 2.66 -7.76 6.06
C ALA A 164 3.10 -8.13 7.48
N SER A 165 2.55 -9.22 8.04
CA SER A 165 2.92 -9.70 9.37
C SER A 165 4.37 -10.15 9.42
N VAL A 166 4.84 -10.88 8.41
CA VAL A 166 6.26 -11.28 8.30
C VAL A 166 7.16 -10.06 8.16
N GLY A 167 6.82 -9.11 7.28
CA GLY A 167 7.58 -7.87 7.11
C GLY A 167 7.65 -7.03 8.39
N GLY A 168 6.54 -6.91 9.11
CA GLY A 168 6.48 -6.23 10.41
C GLY A 168 7.31 -6.93 11.48
N LEU A 169 7.32 -8.26 11.52
CA LEU A 169 8.13 -9.05 12.43
C LEU A 169 9.63 -8.89 12.13
N ILE A 170 10.03 -8.93 10.86
CA ILE A 170 11.42 -8.68 10.43
C ILE A 170 11.84 -7.26 10.85
N TRP A 171 11.00 -6.27 10.61
CA TRP A 171 11.27 -4.89 11.02
C TRP A 171 11.48 -4.76 12.53
N ALA A 172 10.58 -5.35 13.33
CA ALA A 172 10.68 -5.37 14.78
C ALA A 172 11.97 -6.07 15.26
N ALA A 173 12.31 -7.22 14.66
CA ALA A 173 13.52 -7.97 14.99
C ALA A 173 14.79 -7.16 14.68
N VAL A 174 14.88 -6.54 13.50
CA VAL A 174 16.03 -5.70 13.12
C VAL A 174 16.17 -4.51 14.09
N ARG A 175 15.07 -3.84 14.42
CA ARG A 175 15.08 -2.71 15.37
C ARG A 175 15.55 -3.14 16.75
N PHE A 176 15.07 -4.28 17.25
CA PHE A 176 15.49 -4.85 18.52
C PHE A 176 16.98 -5.20 18.55
N LEU A 177 17.54 -5.71 17.45
CA LEU A 177 18.96 -6.04 17.32
C LEU A 177 19.85 -4.78 17.30
N LEU A 178 19.38 -3.69 16.67
CA LEU A 178 20.10 -2.42 16.59
C LEU A 178 20.03 -1.61 17.89
N ASP A 179 18.86 -1.58 18.52
CA ASP A 179 18.64 -0.88 19.78
C ASP A 179 17.61 -1.63 20.64
N ARG A 180 18.10 -2.27 21.71
CA ARG A 180 17.30 -3.11 22.61
C ARG A 180 16.25 -2.32 23.40
N ASN A 181 16.36 -0.99 23.47
CA ASN A 181 15.37 -0.14 24.14
C ASN A 181 14.17 0.22 23.24
N THR A 182 14.15 -0.22 21.97
CA THR A 182 13.08 0.09 21.02
C THR A 182 11.82 -0.77 21.16
N LEU A 183 11.76 -1.69 22.13
CA LEU A 183 10.59 -2.56 22.36
C LEU A 183 9.28 -1.78 22.63
N SER A 184 9.39 -0.53 23.08
CA SER A 184 8.24 0.35 23.33
C SER A 184 7.96 1.34 22.19
N ALA A 185 8.80 1.37 21.15
CA ALA A 185 8.63 2.29 20.04
C ALA A 185 7.44 1.82 19.16
N PRO A 186 6.58 2.75 18.71
CA PRO A 186 5.50 2.39 17.80
C PRO A 186 6.04 1.79 16.49
N ILE A 187 5.41 0.73 16.02
CA ILE A 187 5.79 0.06 14.77
C ILE A 187 4.94 0.64 13.62
N PRO A 188 5.57 1.16 12.54
CA PRO A 188 4.85 1.59 11.34
C PRO A 188 4.36 0.35 10.58
N PHE A 189 3.16 -0.15 10.92
CA PHE A 189 2.58 -1.34 10.28
C PHE A 189 2.08 -1.07 8.85
N GLY A 190 1.83 0.20 8.50
CA GLY A 190 1.44 0.59 7.16
C GLY A 190 2.52 0.30 6.11
N VAL A 191 3.80 0.40 6.47
CA VAL A 191 4.92 0.12 5.56
C VAL A 191 4.97 -1.34 5.08
N PRO A 192 5.05 -2.36 5.96
CA PRO A 192 5.01 -3.75 5.50
C PRO A 192 3.67 -4.09 4.84
N LEU A 193 2.57 -3.45 5.23
CA LEU A 193 1.26 -3.64 4.61
C LEU A 193 1.20 -3.12 3.16
N THR A 194 1.71 -1.92 2.90
CA THR A 194 1.82 -1.38 1.53
C THR A 194 2.76 -2.22 0.66
N ALA A 195 3.88 -2.69 1.20
CA ALA A 195 4.79 -3.59 0.49
C ALA A 195 4.14 -4.93 0.14
N ALA A 196 3.43 -5.54 1.09
CA ALA A 196 2.69 -6.78 0.87
C ALA A 196 1.59 -6.61 -0.19
N PHE A 197 0.84 -5.51 -0.14
CA PHE A 197 -0.17 -5.19 -1.15
C PHE A 197 0.46 -5.08 -2.54
N TRP A 198 1.58 -4.37 -2.68
CA TRP A 198 2.30 -4.27 -3.95
C TRP A 198 2.75 -5.64 -4.49
N LEU A 199 3.32 -6.49 -3.63
CA LEU A 199 3.78 -7.82 -4.03
C LEU A 199 2.63 -8.71 -4.50
N VAL A 200 1.51 -8.75 -3.77
CA VAL A 200 0.35 -9.57 -4.15
C VAL A 200 -0.32 -9.02 -5.42
N TRP A 201 -0.27 -7.70 -5.67
CA TRP A 201 -0.72 -7.13 -6.93
C TRP A 201 0.11 -7.61 -8.13
N LEU A 202 1.44 -7.63 -8.00
CA LEU A 202 2.33 -8.03 -9.10
C LEU A 202 2.37 -9.54 -9.34
N TYR A 203 2.38 -10.33 -8.28
CA TYR A 203 2.63 -11.78 -8.36
C TYR A 203 1.40 -12.64 -8.09
N GLY A 204 0.29 -12.02 -7.66
CA GLY A 204 -0.91 -12.71 -7.25
C GLY A 204 -0.84 -13.26 -5.82
N PRO A 205 -1.94 -13.88 -5.35
CA PRO A 205 -1.99 -14.54 -4.05
C PRO A 205 -1.01 -15.71 -3.97
N LEU A 206 -0.53 -15.98 -2.75
CA LEU A 206 0.27 -17.17 -2.47
C LEU A 206 -0.63 -18.41 -2.64
N ASN A 207 -0.37 -19.20 -3.68
CA ASN A 207 -1.01 -20.49 -3.87
C ASN A 207 -0.47 -21.48 -2.82
N ILE A 208 -1.16 -21.59 -1.69
CA ILE A 208 -1.01 -22.69 -0.75
C ILE A 208 -1.86 -23.85 -1.29
N SER A 209 -1.35 -24.50 -2.34
CA SER A 209 -1.91 -25.75 -2.89
C SER A 209 -1.41 -26.95 -2.13
#